data_AF-A0A161JH65-F1
#
_entry.id   AF-A0A161JH65-F1
#
_cell.length_a   1.000
_cell.length_b   1.000
_cell.length_c   1.000
_cell.angle_alpha   90.00
_cell.angle_beta   90.00
_cell.angle_gamma   90.00
#
_symmetry.space_group_name_H-M   'P 1'
#
loop_
_entity.id
_entity.type
_entity.pdbx_description
1 polymer ?
#
loop_
_entity_poly.entity_id
_entity_poly.type
_entity_poly.pdbx_seq_one_letter_code
_entity_poly.pdbx_strand_id
1 'polypeptide(L)' 'MEAIGFELVRRGYDRDEVDAYISTLFATKSPVPPPEFKIARRGYDREQVDTSLADLRRRYGA' A
#
# COMPACT_ATOMS: atom_id res chain seq x y z
N MET A 1 9.10 0.11 -15.31
CA MET A 1 8.03 0.50 -14.38
C MET A 1 8.10 -0.51 -13.24
N GLU A 2 8.94 -0.21 -12.25
CA GLU A 2 9.20 -1.12 -11.13
C GLU A 2 7.97 -1.05 -10.22
N ALA A 3 7.09 -2.05 -10.34
CA ALA A 3 6.05 -2.25 -9.35
C ALA A 3 6.75 -2.38 -8.00
N ILE A 4 6.36 -1.60 -7.00
CA ILE A 4 6.87 -1.75 -5.64
C ILE A 4 6.55 -3.20 -5.25
N GLY A 5 7.58 -4.03 -5.23
CA GLY A 5 7.46 -5.49 -5.26
C GLY A 5 7.14 -6.02 -3.88
N PHE A 6 5.92 -5.77 -3.39
CA PHE A 6 5.46 -6.34 -2.13
C PHE A 6 5.38 -7.87 -2.25
N GLU A 7 5.83 -8.57 -1.22
CA GLU A 7 5.77 -10.04 -1.21
C GLU A 7 4.32 -10.53 -1.14
N LEU A 8 4.04 -11.63 -1.85
CA LEU A 8 2.72 -12.26 -1.86
C LEU A 8 2.62 -13.33 -0.79
N VAL A 9 1.88 -13.05 0.26
CA VAL A 9 1.66 -13.96 1.38
C VAL A 9 0.23 -14.51 1.37
N ARG A 10 0.02 -15.65 2.05
CA ARG A 10 -1.34 -16.11 2.36
C ARG A 10 -1.92 -15.23 3.45
N ARG A 11 -3.17 -14.76 3.28
CA ARG A 11 -3.81 -13.79 4.19
C ARG A 11 -3.09 -12.45 4.28
N GLY A 12 -2.69 -11.92 3.12
CA GLY A 12 -2.18 -10.55 2.98
C GLY A 12 -3.28 -9.56 2.62
N TYR A 13 -2.93 -8.28 2.52
CA TYR A 13 -3.83 -7.24 2.02
C TYR A 13 -4.18 -7.45 0.56
N ASP A 14 -5.41 -7.11 0.20
CA ASP A 14 -5.88 -7.18 -1.18
C ASP A 14 -5.02 -6.28 -2.08
N ARG A 15 -4.57 -6.85 -3.19
CA ARG A 15 -3.59 -6.20 -4.07
C ARG A 15 -4.22 -5.05 -4.84
N ASP A 16 -5.47 -5.21 -5.27
CA ASP A 16 -6.20 -4.17 -6.00
C ASP A 16 -6.46 -2.97 -5.08
N GLU A 17 -6.82 -3.20 -3.81
CA GLU A 17 -7.01 -2.09 -2.85
C GLU A 17 -5.71 -1.35 -2.54
N VAL A 18 -4.61 -2.08 -2.33
CA VAL A 18 -3.28 -1.47 -2.09
C VAL A 18 -2.80 -0.69 -3.31
N ASP A 19 -2.91 -1.26 -4.52
CA ASP A 19 -2.44 -0.62 -5.75
C ASP A 19 -3.27 0.64 -6.07
N ALA A 20 -4.60 0.57 -5.90
CA ALA A 20 -5.49 1.73 -6.06
C ALA A 20 -5.16 2.84 -5.06
N TYR A 21 -4.87 2.49 -3.81
CA TYR A 21 -4.49 3.46 -2.79
C TYR A 21 -3.14 4.12 -3.12
N ILE A 22 -2.13 3.32 -3.51
CA ILE A 22 -0.81 3.84 -3.90
C ILE A 22 -0.94 4.74 -5.13
N SER A 23 -1.70 4.34 -6.15
CA SER A 23 -1.96 5.13 -7.34
C SER A 23 -2.61 6.48 -7.00
N THR A 24 -3.60 6.47 -6.09
CA THR A 24 -4.24 7.70 -5.58
C THR A 24 -3.24 8.57 -4.82
N LEU A 25 -2.39 7.97 -3.99
CA LEU A 25 -1.37 8.69 -3.23
C LEU A 25 -0.32 9.34 -4.14
N PHE A 26 0.12 8.66 -5.21
CA PHE A 26 0.99 9.24 -6.23
C PHE A 26 0.31 10.36 -7.03
N ALA A 27 -0.97 10.20 -7.37
CA ALA A 27 -1.73 11.19 -8.12
C ALA A 27 -1.99 12.47 -7.32
N THR A 28 -2.37 12.31 -6.05
CA THR A 28 -2.72 13.44 -5.16
C THR A 28 -1.50 14.02 -4.44
N LYS A 29 -0.38 13.27 -4.37
CA LYS A 29 0.80 13.55 -3.53
C LYS A 29 0.43 13.88 -2.09
N SER A 30 -0.71 13.39 -1.62
CA SER A 30 -1.26 13.70 -0.32
C SER A 30 -1.33 12.43 0.51
N PRO A 31 -0.79 12.43 1.74
CA PRO A 31 -0.90 11.31 2.64
C PRO A 31 -2.32 11.23 3.23
N VAL A 32 -3.28 10.76 2.44
CA VAL A 32 -4.59 10.34 2.97
C VAL A 32 -4.39 9.19 3.97
N PRO A 33 -5.22 9.05 5.01
CA PRO A 33 -5.18 7.86 5.85
C PRO A 33 -5.60 6.63 5.02
N PRO A 34 -4.88 5.50 5.09
CA PRO A 34 -5.28 4.30 4.37
C PRO A 34 -6.61 3.76 4.93
N PRO A 35 -7.54 3.33 4.06
CA PRO A 35 -8.69 2.55 4.51
C PRO A 35 -8.22 1.19 5.06
N GLU A 36 -9.07 0.50 5.83
CA GLU A 36 -8.80 -0.87 6.25
C GLU A 36 -8.77 -1.79 5.02
N PHE A 37 -7.58 -2.14 4.56
CA PHE A 37 -7.39 -3.08 3.46
C PHE A 37 -7.96 -4.46 3.83
N LYS A 38 -8.74 -5.04 2.92
CA LYS A 38 -9.31 -6.37 3.12
C LYS A 38 -8.21 -7.42 3.07
N ILE A 39 -8.39 -8.47 3.87
CA ILE A 39 -7.49 -9.62 3.86
C ILE A 39 -7.96 -10.62 2.79
N ALA A 40 -7.15 -10.77 1.74
CA ALA A 40 -7.37 -11.74 0.68
C ALA A 40 -6.64 -13.06 0.99
N ARG A 41 -7.12 -14.17 0.42
CA ARG A 41 -6.44 -15.48 0.57
C ARG A 41 -5.00 -15.45 0.07
N ARG A 42 -4.72 -14.59 -0.92
CA ARG A 42 -3.38 -14.29 -1.45
C ARG A 42 -3.29 -12.79 -1.70
N GLY A 43 -2.48 -12.11 -0.93
CA GLY A 43 -2.40 -10.65 -0.91
C GLY A 43 -0.97 -10.19 -0.63
N TYR A 44 -0.78 -8.88 -0.61
CA TYR A 44 0.50 -8.28 -0.23
C TYR A 44 0.76 -8.42 1.26
N ASP A 45 2.03 -8.59 1.61
CA ASP A 45 2.43 -8.62 3.01
C ASP A 45 2.04 -7.33 3.73
N ARG A 46 1.38 -7.48 4.88
CA ARG A 46 0.77 -6.36 5.61
C ARG A 46 1.84 -5.45 6.23
N GLU A 47 2.94 -6.03 6.71
CA GLU A 47 4.04 -5.28 7.32
C GLU A 47 4.81 -4.49 6.26
N GLN A 48 5.06 -5.09 5.09
CA GLN A 48 5.71 -4.38 3.98
C GLN A 48 4.87 -3.22 3.44
N VAL A 49 3.55 -3.43 3.30
CA VAL A 49 2.63 -2.37 2.88
C VAL A 49 2.62 -1.25 3.92
N ASP A 50 2.43 -1.56 5.20
CA ASP A 50 2.37 -0.54 6.25
C ASP A 50 3.68 0.25 6.37
N THR A 51 4.82 -0.44 6.31
CA THR A 51 6.16 0.19 6.31
C THR A 51 6.34 1.12 5.12
N SER A 52 5.95 0.68 3.92
CA SER A 52 6.08 1.50 2.71
C SER A 52 5.15 2.71 2.75
N LEU A 53 3.92 2.53 3.25
CA LEU A 53 2.99 3.63 3.43
C LEU A 53 3.46 4.63 4.48
N ALA A 54 4.07 4.16 5.57
CA ALA A 54 4.67 5.04 6.57
C ALA A 54 5.81 5.88 5.98
N ASP A 55 6.69 5.28 5.17
CA ASP A 55 7.76 6.00 4.48
C ASP A 55 7.21 7.03 3.47
N LEU A 56 6.26 6.61 2.63
CA LEU A 56 5.58 7.50 1.67
C LEU A 56 4.91 8.68 2.38
N ARG A 57 4.19 8.43 3.49
CA ARG A 57 3.55 9.49 4.26
C ARG A 57 4.56 10.47 4.86
N ARG A 58 5.72 10.00 5.30
CA ARG A 58 6.82 10.86 5.74
C ARG A 58 7.38 11.70 4.59
N ARG A 59 7.48 11.11 3.39
CA ARG A 59 8.04 11.77 2.20
C ARG A 59 7.12 12.82 1.58
N TYR A 60 5.80 12.61 1.64
CA TYR A 60 4.78 13.52 1.09
C TYR A 60 4.15 14.46 2.14
N GLY A 61 4.43 14.25 3.44
CA GLY A 61 3.96 15.09 4.54
C GLY A 61 4.97 16.14 5.02
N ALA A 62 6.00 16.44 4.22
CA ALA A 62 7.02 17.47 4.48
C ALA A 62 6.85 18.68 3.55
#